data_AF-A0A1I2U5W5-F1
#
_entry.id   AF-A0A1I2U5W5-F1
#
_cell.length_a   1.000
_cell.length_b   1.000
_cell.length_c   1.000
_cell.angle_alpha   90.00
_cell.angle_beta   90.00
_cell.angle_gamma   90.00
#
_symmetry.space_group_name_H-M   'P 1'
#
loop_
_entity.id
_entity.type
_entity.pdbx_description
1 polymer ?
#
loop_
_entity_poly.entity_id
_entity_poly.type
_entity_poly.pdbx_seq_one_letter_code
_entity_poly.pdbx_strand_id
1 'polypeptide(L)'
;MEGDADVRDGDRLPETLDASARKLAAKRINERVKLLANLLNSLGIGVIGAGVIVPGVHDPTRITLQTLAWIATGLVLHLLAQSVLAFMRSED
;
A
#
# COMPACT_ATOMS: atom_id res chain seq x y z
N MET A 1 56.13 11.23 -6.72
CA MET A 1 55.44 12.09 -7.70
C MET A 1 54.02 11.58 -7.76
N GLU A 2 53.16 12.32 -7.07
CA GLU A 2 51.77 12.00 -6.75
C GLU A 2 50.98 11.73 -8.04
N GLY A 3 50.41 10.54 -8.12
CA GLY A 3 49.54 10.13 -9.21
C GLY A 3 48.12 10.65 -8.99
N ASP A 4 47.57 11.22 -10.06
CA ASP A 4 46.23 10.94 -10.56
C ASP A 4 45.06 11.06 -9.57
N ALA A 5 44.63 12.30 -9.33
CA ALA A 5 43.39 12.58 -8.60
C ALA A 5 42.60 13.76 -9.20
N ASP A 6 42.70 13.98 -10.51
CA ASP A 6 41.80 14.91 -11.24
C ASP A 6 40.70 14.11 -11.95
N VAL A 7 39.90 13.37 -11.17
CA VAL A 7 38.68 12.75 -11.68
C VAL A 7 37.61 13.83 -11.80
N ARG A 8 37.64 14.53 -12.93
CA ARG A 8 36.54 15.28 -13.58
C ARG A 8 35.23 15.33 -12.77
N ASP A 9 35.09 16.43 -12.02
CA ASP A 9 33.90 16.75 -11.22
C ASP A 9 32.67 17.10 -12.10
N GLY A 10 32.90 17.52 -13.35
CA GLY A 10 31.86 17.98 -14.28
C GLY A 10 30.94 16.89 -14.88
N ASP A 11 31.34 15.62 -14.86
CA ASP A 11 30.59 14.51 -15.49
C ASP A 11 29.66 13.76 -14.51
N ARG A 12 29.86 13.95 -13.19
CA ARG A 12 29.09 13.28 -12.11
C ARG A 12 27.78 13.99 -11.72
N LEU A 13 27.65 15.28 -12.06
CA LEU A 13 26.44 16.07 -11.79
C LEU A 13 25.18 15.54 -12.50
N PRO A 14 25.19 15.20 -13.82
CA PRO A 14 23.99 14.68 -14.46
C PRO A 14 23.55 13.32 -13.90
N GLU A 15 24.50 12.40 -13.62
CA GLU A 15 24.19 11.06 -13.12
C GLU A 15 23.56 11.07 -11.72
N THR A 16 24.03 11.94 -10.83
CA THR A 16 23.51 12.08 -9.46
C THR A 16 22.14 12.75 -9.43
N LEU A 17 21.87 13.70 -10.33
CA LEU A 17 20.56 14.32 -10.50
C LEU A 17 19.54 13.30 -11.05
N ASP A 18 19.92 12.49 -12.03
CA ASP A 18 19.07 11.42 -12.57
C ASP A 18 18.80 10.32 -11.52
N ALA A 19 19.79 9.94 -10.72
CA ALA A 19 19.61 9.02 -9.60
C ALA A 19 18.66 9.59 -8.53
N SER A 20 18.78 10.88 -8.22
CA SER A 20 17.90 11.57 -7.27
C SER A 20 16.47 11.69 -7.81
N ALA A 21 16.29 11.98 -9.10
CA ALA A 21 14.99 12.04 -9.76
C ALA A 21 14.30 10.67 -9.75
N ARG A 22 15.03 9.58 -10.04
CA ARG A 22 14.50 8.20 -9.93
C ARG A 22 14.10 7.86 -8.50
N LYS A 23 14.91 8.21 -7.50
CA LYS A 23 14.55 8.02 -6.08
C LYS A 23 13.30 8.80 -5.69
N LEU A 24 13.17 10.06 -6.12
CA LEU A 24 11.98 10.89 -5.85
C LEU A 24 10.73 10.30 -6.51
N ALA A 25 10.85 9.81 -7.74
CA ALA A 25 9.75 9.14 -8.45
C ALA A 25 9.31 7.86 -7.72
N ALA A 26 10.26 7.02 -7.30
CA ALA A 26 9.99 5.82 -6.51
C ALA A 26 9.29 6.17 -5.18
N LYS A 27 9.77 7.19 -4.47
CA LYS A 27 9.21 7.63 -3.19
C LYS A 27 7.75 8.09 -3.32
N ARG A 28 7.43 8.83 -4.38
CA ARG A 28 6.05 9.27 -4.67
C ARG A 28 5.11 8.13 -5.02
N ILE A 29 5.60 7.07 -5.67
CA ILE A 29 4.81 5.87 -5.94
C ILE A 29 4.55 5.12 -4.63
N ASN A 30 5.57 4.97 -3.78
CA ASN A 30 5.45 4.28 -2.49
C ASN A 30 4.39 4.96 -1.59
N GLU A 31 4.39 6.29 -1.53
CA GLU A 31 3.38 7.05 -0.77
C GLU A 31 1.95 6.84 -1.30
N ARG A 32 1.76 6.77 -2.63
CA ARG A 32 0.44 6.50 -3.23
C ARG A 32 -0.06 5.10 -2.95
N VAL A 33 0.82 4.10 -3.05
CA VAL A 33 0.48 2.70 -2.75
C VAL A 33 0.15 2.54 -1.27
N LYS A 34 0.85 3.26 -0.39
CA LYS A 34 0.54 3.32 1.04
C LYS A 34 -0.83 3.91 1.35
N LEU A 35 -1.19 5.01 0.68
CA LEU A 35 -2.53 5.60 0.81
C LEU A 35 -3.61 4.65 0.30
N LEU A 36 -3.38 3.98 -0.82
CA LEU A 36 -4.32 3.00 -1.38
C LEU A 36 -4.52 1.80 -0.45
N ALA A 37 -3.44 1.27 0.14
CA ALA A 37 -3.52 0.20 1.12
C ALA A 37 -4.31 0.63 2.36
N ASN A 38 -4.10 1.84 2.86
CA ASN A 38 -4.88 2.34 3.99
C ASN A 38 -6.37 2.53 3.65
N LEU A 39 -6.67 2.96 2.42
CA LEU A 39 -8.04 3.04 1.91
C LEU A 39 -8.69 1.65 1.87
N LEU A 40 -8.03 0.66 1.27
CA LEU A 40 -8.51 -0.73 1.18
C LEU A 40 -8.71 -1.35 2.57
N ASN A 41 -7.82 -1.06 3.52
CA ASN A 41 -7.94 -1.50 4.90
C ASN A 41 -9.20 -0.91 5.57
N SER A 42 -9.41 0.40 5.42
CA SER A 42 -10.56 1.11 5.98
C SER A 42 -11.87 0.64 5.33
N LEU A 43 -11.85 0.40 4.02
CA LEU A 43 -12.97 -0.14 3.26
C LEU A 43 -13.29 -1.57 3.71
N GLY A 44 -12.27 -2.41 3.94
CA GLY A 44 -12.43 -3.77 4.46
C GLY A 44 -13.16 -3.79 5.81
N ILE A 45 -12.73 -2.94 6.76
CA ILE A 45 -13.41 -2.80 8.06
C ILE A 45 -14.85 -2.31 7.87
N GLY A 46 -15.07 -1.32 6.99
CA GLY A 46 -16.41 -0.80 6.68
C GLY A 46 -17.34 -1.87 6.09
N VAL A 47 -16.84 -2.72 5.20
CA VAL A 47 -17.59 -3.82 4.59
C VAL A 47 -17.87 -4.94 5.61
N ILE A 48 -16.91 -5.29 6.46
CA ILE A 48 -17.14 -6.24 7.57
C ILE A 48 -18.23 -5.69 8.50
N GLY A 49 -18.12 -4.41 8.89
CA GLY A 49 -19.10 -3.72 9.72
C GLY A 49 -20.50 -3.71 9.09
N ALA A 50 -20.62 -3.37 7.81
CA ALA A 50 -21.87 -3.43 7.08
C ALA A 50 -22.43 -4.86 7.02
N GLY A 51 -21.56 -5.86 6.81
CA GLY A 51 -21.92 -7.27 6.83
C GLY A 51 -22.51 -7.74 8.17
N VAL A 52 -22.17 -7.09 9.29
CA VAL A 52 -22.73 -7.38 10.62
C VAL A 52 -23.96 -6.51 10.93
N ILE A 53 -23.92 -5.22 10.59
CA ILE A 53 -25.01 -4.27 10.88
C ILE A 53 -26.26 -4.60 10.06
N VAL A 54 -26.12 -4.88 8.76
CA VAL A 54 -27.26 -5.17 7.86
C VAL A 54 -28.11 -6.35 8.35
N PRO A 55 -27.56 -7.54 8.66
CA PRO A 55 -28.35 -8.62 9.25
C PRO A 55 -28.83 -8.30 10.66
N GLY A 56 -28.06 -7.55 11.46
CA GLY A 56 -28.51 -7.10 12.78
C GLY A 56 -29.78 -6.24 12.77
N VAL A 57 -30.01 -5.48 11.69
CA VAL A 57 -31.20 -4.62 11.51
C VAL A 57 -32.37 -5.40 10.90
N HIS A 58 -32.12 -6.33 9.97
CA HIS A 58 -33.18 -7.06 9.26
C HIS A 58 -33.63 -8.36 9.96
N ASP A 59 -32.70 -9.16 10.48
CA ASP A 59 -32.98 -10.46 11.12
C ASP A 59 -31.75 -10.92 11.94
N PRO A 60 -31.60 -10.48 13.20
CA PRO A 60 -30.37 -10.68 13.98
C PRO A 60 -30.06 -12.16 14.31
N THR A 61 -31.01 -13.08 14.10
CA THR A 61 -30.84 -14.51 14.41
C THR A 61 -30.48 -15.36 13.19
N ARG A 62 -30.56 -14.82 11.96
CA ARG A 62 -30.21 -15.56 10.74
C ARG A 62 -28.88 -15.08 10.18
N ILE A 63 -27.84 -15.87 10.43
CA ILE A 63 -26.60 -15.77 9.66
C ILE A 63 -26.90 -16.28 8.25
N THR A 64 -26.98 -15.36 7.28
CA THR A 64 -27.22 -15.70 5.88
C THR A 64 -25.91 -15.90 5.13
N LEU A 65 -25.93 -16.64 4.01
CA LEU A 65 -24.78 -16.73 3.11
C LEU A 65 -24.28 -15.34 2.67
N GLN A 66 -25.19 -14.36 2.56
CA GLN A 66 -24.86 -13.00 2.19
C GLN A 66 -24.04 -12.28 3.26
N THR A 67 -24.36 -12.47 4.55
CA THR A 67 -23.54 -12.00 5.67
C THR A 67 -22.13 -12.58 5.62
N LEU A 68 -22.01 -13.89 5.41
CA LEU A 68 -20.70 -14.54 5.26
C LEU A 68 -19.93 -14.00 4.04
N ALA A 69 -20.61 -13.77 2.91
CA ALA A 69 -19.99 -13.23 1.70
C ALA A 69 -19.44 -11.81 1.92
N TRP A 70 -20.16 -10.96 2.65
CA TRP A 70 -19.66 -9.62 3.00
C TRP A 70 -18.49 -9.66 3.98
N ILE A 71 -18.55 -10.51 5.00
CA ILE A 71 -17.43 -10.70 5.94
C ILE A 71 -16.20 -11.23 5.19
N ALA A 72 -16.36 -12.24 4.34
CA ALA A 72 -15.29 -12.80 3.53
C ALA A 72 -14.71 -11.77 2.55
N THR A 73 -15.57 -10.97 1.89
CA THR A 73 -15.15 -9.88 1.01
C THR A 73 -14.31 -8.86 1.76
N GLY A 74 -14.78 -8.41 2.93
CA GLY A 74 -14.04 -7.46 3.75
C GLY A 74 -12.73 -8.02 4.30
N LEU A 75 -12.69 -9.32 4.63
CA LEU A 75 -11.47 -10.02 5.04
C LEU A 75 -10.44 -10.09 3.90
N VAL A 76 -10.88 -10.43 2.68
CA VAL A 76 -10.02 -10.45 1.49
C VAL A 76 -9.46 -9.05 1.23
N LEU A 77 -10.30 -8.00 1.33
CA LEU A 77 -9.85 -6.62 1.16
C LEU A 77 -8.85 -6.19 2.22
N HIS A 78 -9.07 -6.59 3.48
CA HIS A 78 -8.18 -6.33 4.60
C HIS A 78 -6.82 -7.03 4.42
N LEU A 79 -6.83 -8.31 4.01
CA LEU A 79 -5.62 -9.07 3.74
C LEU A 79 -4.85 -8.54 2.53
N LEU A 80 -5.55 -8.11 1.47
CA LEU A 80 -4.92 -7.44 0.32
C LEU A 80 -4.23 -6.14 0.74
N ALA A 81 -4.90 -5.32 1.56
CA ALA A 81 -4.30 -4.10 2.09
C ALA A 81 -3.05 -4.38 2.94
N GLN A 82 -3.11 -5.38 3.84
CA GLN A 82 -1.96 -5.81 4.64
C GLN A 82 -0.83 -6.35 3.75
N SER A 83 -1.15 -7.11 2.71
CA SER A 83 -0.17 -7.67 1.78
C SER A 83 0.56 -6.57 1.01
N VAL A 84 -0.16 -5.55 0.55
CA VAL A 84 0.43 -4.38 -0.12
C VAL A 84 1.33 -3.60 0.84
N LEU A 85 0.91 -3.38 2.08
CA LEU A 85 1.75 -2.74 3.11
C LEU A 85 3.00 -3.55 3.44
N ALA A 86 2.88 -4.89 3.55
CA ALA A 86 3.99 -5.78 3.84
C ALA A 86 4.99 -5.84 2.68
N PHE A 87 4.50 -5.87 1.44
CA PHE A 87 5.33 -5.86 0.24
C PHE A 87 6.14 -4.56 0.13
N MET A 88 5.51 -3.40 0.32
CA MET A 88 6.24 -2.11 0.34
C MET A 88 7.24 -2.01 1.48
N ARG A 89 6.94 -2.56 2.67
CA ARG A 89 7.89 -2.58 3.80
C ARG A 89 9.13 -3.43 3.50
N SER A 90 9.03 -4.37 2.56
CA SER A 90 10.18 -5.15 2.10
C SER A 90 11.04 -4.39 1.08
N GLU A 91 10.56 -3.25 0.58
CA GLU A 91 11.22 -2.42 -0.45
C GLU A 91 11.92 -1.17 0.14
N ASP A 92 11.58 -0.79 1.38
CA ASP A 92 12.29 0.20 2.22
C ASP A 92 13.44 -0.46 3.02
#